data_AF-A0A7J3XSN7-F1
#
_entry.id   AF-A0A7J3XSN7-F1
#
_cell.length_a   1.000
_cell.length_b   1.000
_cell.length_c   1.000
_cell.angle_alpha   90.00
_cell.angle_beta   90.00
_cell.angle_gamma   90.00
#
_symmetry.space_group_name_H-M   'P 1'
#
loop_
_entity.id
_entity.type
_entity.pdbx_description
1 polymer ?
#
loop_
_entity_poly.entity_id
_entity_poly.type
_entity_poly.pdbx_seq_one_letter_code
_entity_poly.pdbx_strand_id
1 'polypeptide(L)' 'MSVIRGRAWKFGDNIDTDIIIPFKYKARTIDPQELAQHVMEGIDPSFPKKVRPGDIIVAGRNFGCGSSREQAPLAI' A
#
# COMPACT_ATOMS: atom_id res chain seq x y z
N MET A 1 -22.24 11.33 11.03
CA MET A 1 -21.16 10.42 10.57
C MET A 1 -20.96 10.64 9.07
N SER A 2 -19.73 10.88 8.64
CA SER A 2 -19.38 10.89 7.22
C SER A 2 -19.23 9.45 6.71
N VAL A 3 -19.71 9.18 5.50
CA VAL A 3 -19.59 7.87 4.85
C VAL A 3 -18.44 7.93 3.85
N ILE A 4 -17.49 7.00 3.93
CA ILE A 4 -16.45 6.81 2.91
C ILE A 4 -16.98 5.82 1.87
N ARG A 5 -16.87 6.17 0.58
CA ARG A 5 -17.28 5.32 -0.55
C ARG A 5 -16.15 5.25 -1.58
N GLY A 6 -15.86 4.05 -2.06
CA GLY A 6 -14.78 3.80 -3.02
C GLY A 6 -14.78 2.37 -3.53
N ARG A 7 -13.98 2.10 -4.55
CA ARG A 7 -13.74 0.74 -5.05
C ARG A 7 -12.86 -0.01 -4.05
N ALA A 8 -13.21 -1.24 -3.72
CA ALA A 8 -12.40 -2.08 -2.86
C ALA A 8 -11.30 -2.84 -3.65
N TRP A 9 -10.07 -2.78 -3.14
CA TRP A 9 -8.95 -3.64 -3.53
C TRP A 9 -8.71 -4.67 -2.43
N LYS A 10 -9.01 -5.94 -2.73
CA LYS A 10 -8.95 -7.02 -1.74
C LYS A 10 -7.60 -7.73 -1.79
N PHE A 11 -6.96 -7.86 -0.63
CA PHE A 11 -5.73 -8.61 -0.41
C PHE A 11 -5.94 -9.71 0.64
N GLY A 12 -5.01 -10.68 0.69
CA GLY A 12 -5.04 -11.81 1.61
C GLY A 12 -4.54 -11.48 3.02
N ASP A 13 -4.22 -12.53 3.77
CA ASP A 13 -3.57 -12.45 5.08
C ASP A 13 -2.06 -12.18 4.94
N ASN A 14 -1.43 -11.66 6.00
CA ASN A 14 0.03 -11.48 6.13
C ASN A 14 0.66 -10.62 5.02
N ILE A 15 -0.06 -9.58 4.60
CA ILE A 15 0.50 -8.54 3.74
C ILE A 15 1.50 -7.73 4.57
N ASP A 16 2.78 -7.98 4.38
CA ASP A 16 3.84 -7.31 5.11
C ASP A 16 4.21 -5.94 4.50
N THR A 17 5.08 -5.20 5.20
CA THR A 17 5.54 -3.88 4.77
C THR A 17 6.42 -3.91 3.52
N ASP A 18 7.03 -5.05 3.18
CA ASP A 18 7.79 -5.25 1.94
C ASP A 18 6.89 -5.44 0.72
N ILE A 19 5.71 -6.03 0.93
CA ILE A 19 4.65 -6.13 -0.06
C ILE A 19 4.00 -4.77 -0.31
N ILE A 20 3.70 -4.02 0.75
CA ILE A 20 3.08 -2.69 0.62
C ILE A 20 4.00 -1.73 -0.13
N ILE A 21 5.28 -1.69 0.27
CA ILE A 21 6.30 -0.90 -0.40
C ILE A 21 7.65 -1.65 -0.38
N PRO A 22 8.18 -2.05 -1.55
CA PRO A 22 9.42 -2.83 -1.62
C PRO A 22 10.62 -2.15 -0.93
N PHE A 23 11.48 -2.95 -0.30
CA PHE A 23 12.64 -2.49 0.46
C PHE A 23 13.55 -1.51 -0.28
N LYS A 24 13.69 -1.65 -1.61
CA LYS A 24 14.48 -0.76 -2.46
C LYS A 24 14.09 0.72 -2.37
N TYR A 25 12.88 1.03 -1.90
CA TYR A 25 12.40 2.41 -1.72
C TYR A 25 12.57 2.94 -0.29
N LYS A 26 12.91 2.07 0.69
CA LYS A 26 12.96 2.42 2.13
C LYS A 26 13.83 3.65 2.42
N ALA A 27 15.02 3.72 1.82
CA ALA A 27 15.97 4.81 2.05
C ALA A 27 15.95 5.87 0.93
N ARG A 28 15.04 5.74 -0.04
CA ARG A 28 15.03 6.59 -1.23
C ARG A 28 14.28 7.90 -0.99
N THR A 29 13.12 7.83 -0.34
CA THR A 29 12.22 8.98 -0.19
C THR A 29 11.22 8.75 0.94
N ILE A 30 10.65 9.85 1.43
CA ILE A 30 9.47 9.87 2.31
C ILE A 30 8.30 10.64 1.68
N ASP A 31 8.43 11.07 0.42
CA ASP A 31 7.37 11.75 -0.31
C ASP A 31 6.22 10.75 -0.61
N PRO A 32 5.02 10.95 -0.05
CA PRO A 32 3.87 10.09 -0.31
C PRO A 32 3.55 9.92 -1.80
N GLN A 33 3.75 10.97 -2.60
CA GLN A 33 3.42 10.91 -4.03
C GLN A 33 4.39 10.00 -4.79
N GLU A 34 5.68 10.04 -4.46
CA GLU A 34 6.67 9.13 -5.06
C GLU A 34 6.45 7.69 -4.56
N LEU A 35 6.17 7.50 -3.26
CA LEU A 35 5.90 6.18 -2.70
C LEU A 35 4.64 5.53 -3.29
N ALA A 36 3.57 6.30 -3.51
CA ALA A 36 2.33 5.83 -4.12
C ALA A 36 2.52 5.29 -5.55
N GLN A 37 3.57 5.71 -6.27
CA GLN A 37 3.91 5.16 -7.60
C GLN A 37 4.41 3.71 -7.55
N HIS A 38 4.67 3.19 -6.35
CA HIS A 38 5.26 1.88 -6.10
C HIS A 38 4.43 1.03 -5.13
N VAL A 39 3.26 1.52 -4.70
CA VAL A 39 2.41 0.84 -3.72
C VAL A 39 1.90 -0.50 -4.27
N MET A 40 2.00 -1.56 -3.46
CA MET A 40 1.62 -2.94 -3.81
C MET A 40 2.27 -3.52 -5.09
N GLU A 41 3.33 -2.89 -5.63
CA GLU A 41 3.94 -3.32 -6.90
C GLU A 41 4.55 -4.72 -6.81
N GLY A 42 4.88 -5.18 -5.59
CA GLY A 42 5.41 -6.52 -5.33
C GLY A 42 4.38 -7.63 -5.57
N ILE A 43 3.08 -7.32 -5.47
CA ILE A 43 1.99 -8.26 -5.83
C ILE A 43 1.57 -8.05 -7.28
N ASP A 44 1.32 -6.79 -7.65
CA ASP A 44 0.88 -6.43 -8.99
C ASP A 44 1.64 -5.19 -9.47
N PRO A 45 2.63 -5.33 -10.36
CA PRO A 45 3.42 -4.21 -10.88
C PRO A 45 2.60 -3.11 -11.57
N SER A 46 1.36 -3.41 -11.95
CA SER A 46 0.44 -2.45 -12.56
C SER A 46 -0.53 -1.80 -11.57
N PHE A 47 -0.51 -2.20 -10.30
CA PHE A 47 -1.40 -1.69 -9.25
C PHE A 47 -1.34 -0.17 -9.08
N PRO A 48 -0.17 0.49 -9.02
CA PRO A 48 -0.09 1.95 -8.90
C PRO A 48 -0.82 2.71 -10.02
N LYS A 49 -0.95 2.09 -11.20
CA LYS A 49 -1.65 2.68 -12.36
C LYS A 49 -3.16 2.46 -12.30
N LYS A 50 -3.61 1.44 -11.56
CA LYS A 50 -5.01 1.02 -11.44
C LYS A 50 -5.73 1.69 -10.27
N VAL A 51 -5.03 1.87 -9.15
CA VAL A 51 -5.59 2.50 -7.95
C VAL A 51 -5.86 3.98 -8.17
N ARG A 52 -6.94 4.49 -7.57
CA ARG A 52 -7.33 5.90 -7.63
C ARG A 52 -7.55 6.47 -6.23
N PRO A 53 -7.37 7.78 -6.04
CA PRO A 53 -7.75 8.44 -4.79
C PRO A 53 -9.20 8.12 -4.42
N GLY A 54 -9.41 7.71 -3.17
CA GLY A 54 -10.71 7.29 -2.66
C GLY A 54 -11.00 5.78 -2.77
N ASP A 55 -10.15 5.01 -3.46
CA ASP A 55 -10.20 3.55 -3.38
C ASP A 55 -9.86 3.06 -1.97
N ILE A 56 -10.32 1.85 -1.64
CA ILE A 56 -10.26 1.29 -0.29
C ILE A 56 -9.46 -0.02 -0.33
N ILE A 57 -8.44 -0.13 0.52
CA ILE A 57 -7.73 -1.40 0.75
C ILE A 57 -8.53 -2.23 1.75
N VAL A 58 -8.83 -3.48 1.38
CA VAL A 58 -9.41 -4.48 2.26
C VAL A 58 -8.46 -5.66 2.34
N ALA A 59 -7.91 -5.92 3.52
CA ALA A 59 -6.96 -7.00 3.72
C ALA A 59 -7.47 -8.03 4.72
N GLY A 60 -6.82 -9.20 4.72
CA GLY A 60 -7.03 -10.23 5.73
C GLY A 60 -6.38 -9.89 7.07
N ARG A 61 -6.05 -10.93 7.83
CA ARG A 61 -5.38 -10.82 9.13
C ARG A 61 -3.94 -10.35 8.95
N ASN A 62 -3.43 -9.64 9.95
CA ASN A 62 -2.02 -9.27 10.06
C ASN A 62 -1.50 -8.40 8.89
N PHE A 63 -2.34 -7.48 8.38
CA PHE A 63 -1.93 -6.49 7.39
C PHE A 63 -0.95 -5.47 7.99
N GLY A 64 0.12 -5.15 7.26
CA GLY A 64 1.20 -4.28 7.73
C GLY A 64 2.22 -4.98 8.63
N CYS A 65 2.28 -6.32 8.63
CA CYS A 65 3.27 -7.07 9.41
C CYS A 65 4.70 -6.92 8.85
N GLY A 66 5.67 -7.55 9.51
CA GLY A 66 7.08 -7.52 9.08
C GLY A 66 7.88 -6.37 9.69
N SER A 67 8.86 -5.86 8.95
CA SER A 67 9.79 -4.84 9.47
C SER A 67 9.14 -3.48 9.69
N SER A 68 9.59 -2.73 10.71
CA SER A 68 9.14 -1.36 10.92
C SER A 68 9.51 -0.49 9.70
N ARG A 69 8.47 0.04 9.05
CA ARG A 69 8.59 0.80 7.82
C ARG A 69 7.48 1.84 7.72
N GLU A 70 7.82 3.07 8.06
CA GLU A 70 6.90 4.20 8.02
C GLU A 70 6.49 4.57 6.58
N GLN A 71 7.29 4.18 5.59
CA GLN A 71 6.96 4.36 4.17
C GLN A 71 5.72 3.55 3.76
N ALA A 72 5.42 2.43 4.44
CA ALA A 72 4.29 1.58 4.08
C ALA A 72 2.94 2.31 4.24
N PRO A 73 2.61 2.93 5.39
CA PRO A 73 1.42 3.75 5.50
C PRO A 73 1.50 5.06 4.71
N LEU A 74 2.69 5.65 4.48
CA LEU A 74 2.82 6.87 3.66
C LEU A 74 2.51 6.64 2.18
N ALA A 75 2.63 5.40 1.69
CA ALA A 75 2.31 5.04 0.32
C ALA A 75 0.80 4.84 0.05
N ILE A 76 -0.03 4.83 1.10
CA ILE A 76 -1.48 4.54 1.06
C ILE A 76 -2.26 5.81 1.41
#